data_AF-A0A933QXG7-F1
#
_entry.id   AF-A0A933QXG7-F1
#
_cell.length_a   1.000
_cell.length_b   1.000
_cell.length_c   1.000
_cell.angle_alpha   90.00
_cell.angle_beta   90.00
_cell.angle_gamma   90.00
#
_symmetry.space_group_name_H-M   'P 1'
#
loop_
_entity.id
_entity.type
_entity.pdbx_description
1 polymer ?
#
loop_
_entity_poly.entity_id
_entity_poly.type
_entity_poly.pdbx_seq_one_letter_code
_entity_poly.pdbx_strand_id
1 'polypeptide(L)'
;MIKTEIKLEINTTILDWLRASPFWVHVAITWSLLTLFMLVVRVAPWLRSAGQSFYSGLGLPSSEARFLTEFTFVAWAAGLGLVLNLWLVVRLEQPTDWKALFLLQRTDWRGFLILFGIQIMIFGLEMTFLQKGLWKPIQDWLIGLGAWTEPGLLAPPREYLWLNLIALTLMSWVEMPEEIYFRGYLQSQITKRIGAFWGIVLSNLLWDLWHVWNPAMFVRRFVINLPLGILVHLRGRVWGPMIAHPLGNRLNALLLLLGQ
;
A
#
# COMPACT_ATOMS: atom_id res chain seq x y z
N MET A 1 3.14 12.23 63.84
CA MET A 1 2.34 12.09 62.61
C MET A 1 3.17 12.59 61.44
N ILE A 2 3.86 11.69 60.74
CA ILE A 2 4.62 12.04 59.54
C ILE A 2 3.66 11.88 58.37
N LYS A 3 3.21 13.02 57.79
CA LYS A 3 2.49 13.02 56.51
C LYS A 3 3.54 12.90 55.41
N THR A 4 3.74 11.68 54.91
CA THR A 4 4.51 11.45 53.70
C THR A 4 3.62 11.82 52.51
N GLU A 5 3.78 13.03 51.97
CA GLU A 5 3.17 13.41 50.69
C GLU A 5 3.85 12.62 49.57
N ILE A 6 3.20 11.55 49.10
CA ILE A 6 3.57 10.89 47.86
C ILE A 6 3.09 11.79 46.71
N LYS A 7 3.97 12.67 46.22
CA LYS A 7 3.78 13.32 44.91
C LYS A 7 4.07 12.30 43.83
N LEU A 8 3.02 11.66 43.32
CA LEU A 8 3.06 10.92 42.05
C LEU A 8 3.07 11.94 40.91
N GLU A 9 4.25 12.42 40.52
CA GLU A 9 4.44 13.15 39.27
C GLU A 9 4.37 12.17 38.09
N ILE A 10 3.15 11.81 37.68
CA ILE A 10 2.94 11.12 36.40
C ILE A 10 2.89 12.20 35.32
N ASN A 11 4.06 12.71 34.92
CA ASN A 11 4.22 13.67 33.84
C ASN A 11 4.64 12.99 32.52
N THR A 12 4.18 11.75 32.30
CA THR A 12 4.43 11.03 31.04
C THR A 12 3.41 11.45 29.99
N THR A 13 3.86 11.96 28.85
CA THR A 13 2.94 12.26 27.74
C THR A 13 2.40 10.96 27.13
N ILE A 14 1.25 11.01 26.45
CA ILE A 14 0.73 9.87 25.68
C ILE A 14 1.79 9.35 24.70
N LEU A 15 2.59 10.25 24.12
CA LEU A 15 3.65 9.88 23.20
C LEU A 15 4.77 9.08 23.88
N ASP A 16 5.11 9.40 25.13
CA ASP A 16 6.13 8.66 25.89
C ASP A 16 5.64 7.27 26.28
N TRP A 17 4.36 7.15 26.68
CA TRP A 17 3.73 5.84 26.89
C TRP A 17 3.73 5.01 25.61
N LEU A 18 3.37 5.62 24.48
CA LEU A 18 3.39 4.96 23.18
C LEU A 18 4.78 4.48 22.81
N ARG A 19 5.81 5.30 22.96
CA ARG A 19 7.21 4.91 22.68
C ARG A 19 7.70 3.76 23.56
N ALA A 20 7.23 3.69 24.80
CA ALA A 20 7.55 2.61 25.73
C ALA A 20 6.74 1.33 25.48
N SER A 21 5.73 1.39 24.59
CA SER A 21 4.84 0.26 24.34
C SER A 21 5.51 -0.83 23.49
N PRO A 22 5.01 -2.08 23.56
CA PRO A 22 5.53 -3.16 22.72
C PRO A 22 5.34 -2.87 21.23
N PHE A 23 6.23 -3.41 20.40
CA PHE A 23 6.15 -3.33 18.93
C PHE A 23 4.74 -3.60 18.35
N TRP A 24 4.02 -4.58 18.89
CA TRP A 24 2.68 -4.91 18.41
C TRP A 24 1.66 -3.78 18.63
N VAL A 25 1.86 -2.94 19.64
CA VAL A 25 1.07 -1.71 19.85
C VAL A 25 1.41 -0.67 18.78
N HIS A 26 2.69 -0.50 18.44
CA HIS A 26 3.09 0.38 17.33
C HIS A 26 2.48 -0.08 16.00
N VAL A 27 2.52 -1.38 15.71
CA VAL A 27 1.87 -1.97 14.51
C VAL A 27 0.38 -1.73 14.55
N ALA A 28 -0.30 -2.05 15.64
CA ALA A 28 -1.74 -1.87 15.76
C ALA A 28 -2.15 -0.41 15.50
N ILE A 29 -1.42 0.56 16.07
CA ILE A 29 -1.71 1.98 15.89
C ILE A 29 -1.42 2.43 14.46
N THR A 30 -0.22 2.14 13.94
CA THR A 30 0.16 2.58 12.59
C THR A 30 -0.72 1.94 11.52
N TRP A 31 -1.00 0.64 11.62
CA TRP A 31 -1.86 -0.06 10.69
C TRP A 31 -3.33 0.40 10.80
N SER A 32 -3.85 0.61 12.01
CA SER A 32 -5.23 1.10 12.20
C SER A 32 -5.40 2.52 11.68
N LEU A 33 -4.47 3.43 11.99
CA LEU A 33 -4.54 4.81 11.49
C LEU A 33 -4.43 4.85 9.97
N LEU A 34 -3.54 4.05 9.37
CA LEU A 34 -3.42 3.93 7.93
C LEU A 34 -4.73 3.41 7.32
N THR A 35 -5.32 2.37 7.91
CA THR A 35 -6.59 1.78 7.45
C THR A 35 -7.74 2.79 7.56
N LEU A 36 -7.90 3.44 8.72
CA LEU A 36 -8.92 4.44 8.94
C LEU A 36 -8.77 5.63 7.98
N PHE A 37 -7.55 6.11 7.79
CA PHE A 37 -7.27 7.18 6.84
C PHE A 37 -7.70 6.80 5.42
N MET A 38 -7.33 5.60 4.96
CA MET A 38 -7.71 5.12 3.63
C MET A 38 -9.21 4.91 3.48
N LEU A 39 -9.88 4.42 4.52
CA LEU A 39 -11.33 4.31 4.55
C LEU A 39 -11.97 5.69 4.42
N VAL A 40 -11.52 6.68 5.19
CA VAL A 40 -12.01 8.06 5.10
C VAL A 40 -11.80 8.63 3.70
N VAL A 41 -10.59 8.51 3.14
CA VAL A 41 -10.29 8.98 1.78
C VAL A 41 -11.18 8.32 0.73
N ARG A 42 -11.50 7.03 0.89
CA ARG A 42 -12.37 6.28 -0.04
C ARG A 42 -13.86 6.55 0.13
N VAL A 43 -14.32 6.77 1.36
CA VAL A 43 -15.76 6.95 1.66
C VAL A 43 -16.20 8.40 1.70
N ALA A 44 -15.26 9.37 1.79
CA ALA A 44 -15.55 10.79 1.84
C ALA A 44 -16.20 11.29 0.54
N PRO A 45 -17.54 11.45 0.49
CA PRO A 45 -18.23 11.82 -0.75
C PRO A 45 -17.90 13.27 -1.11
N TRP A 46 -17.60 14.09 -0.10
CA TRP A 46 -17.23 15.50 -0.23
C TRP A 46 -15.89 15.70 -0.94
N LEU A 47 -14.89 14.82 -0.74
CA LEU A 47 -13.61 14.89 -1.49
C LEU A 47 -13.85 14.64 -2.98
N ARG A 48 -14.61 13.59 -3.29
CA ARG A 48 -14.97 13.24 -4.67
C ARG A 48 -15.81 14.33 -5.33
N SER A 49 -16.80 14.86 -4.61
CA SER A 49 -17.63 15.95 -5.11
C SER A 49 -16.81 17.22 -5.35
N ALA A 50 -15.95 17.60 -4.41
CA ALA A 50 -15.13 18.80 -4.54
C ALA A 50 -14.17 18.72 -5.73
N GLY A 51 -13.48 17.58 -5.91
CA GLY A 51 -12.62 17.37 -7.06
C GLY A 51 -13.39 17.36 -8.38
N GLN A 52 -14.55 16.69 -8.43
CA GLN A 52 -15.37 16.64 -9.64
C GLN A 52 -15.89 18.03 -10.01
N SER A 53 -16.36 18.80 -9.03
CA SER A 53 -16.78 20.19 -9.23
C SER A 53 -15.63 21.07 -9.70
N PHE A 54 -14.43 20.91 -9.13
CA PHE A 54 -13.24 21.64 -9.57
C PHE A 54 -12.92 21.37 -11.04
N TYR A 55 -12.78 20.11 -11.44
CA TYR A 55 -12.45 19.76 -12.83
C TYR A 55 -13.58 20.08 -13.81
N SER A 56 -14.84 19.88 -13.42
CA SER A 56 -15.99 20.27 -14.25
C SER A 56 -16.05 21.79 -14.43
N GLY A 57 -15.68 22.57 -13.41
CA GLY A 57 -15.54 24.02 -13.50
C GLY A 57 -14.43 24.48 -14.45
N LEU A 58 -13.45 23.62 -14.73
CA LEU A 58 -12.44 23.82 -15.78
C LEU A 58 -12.92 23.39 -17.18
N GLY A 59 -14.18 22.99 -17.33
CA GLY A 59 -14.79 22.60 -18.60
C GLY A 59 -14.57 21.15 -19.02
N LEU A 60 -14.04 20.30 -18.13
CA LEU A 60 -13.81 18.88 -18.43
C LEU A 60 -15.14 18.10 -18.40
N PRO A 61 -15.35 17.16 -19.34
CA PRO A 61 -16.44 16.17 -19.27
C PRO A 61 -16.49 15.43 -17.93
N SER A 62 -17.68 15.04 -17.49
CA SER A 62 -17.87 14.45 -16.16
C SER A 62 -17.07 13.15 -15.94
N SER A 63 -16.85 12.35 -16.98
CA SER A 63 -16.01 11.14 -16.93
C SER A 63 -14.55 11.49 -16.63
N GLU A 64 -14.01 12.52 -17.27
CA GLU A 64 -12.64 13.02 -17.08
C GLU A 64 -12.48 13.71 -15.74
N ALA A 65 -13.43 14.56 -15.36
CA ALA A 65 -13.45 15.20 -14.05
C ALA A 65 -13.43 14.15 -12.93
N ARG A 66 -14.20 13.06 -13.08
CA ARG A 66 -14.17 11.93 -12.15
C ARG A 66 -12.83 11.22 -12.13
N PHE A 67 -12.26 10.89 -13.30
CA PHE A 67 -10.95 10.24 -13.39
C PHE A 67 -9.87 11.09 -12.71
N LEU A 68 -9.75 12.36 -13.09
CA LEU A 68 -8.78 13.27 -12.52
C LEU A 68 -9.00 13.49 -11.02
N THR A 69 -10.23 13.44 -10.52
CA THR A 69 -10.48 13.52 -9.07
C THR A 69 -9.96 12.31 -8.31
N GLU A 70 -10.30 11.10 -8.76
CA GLU A 70 -9.76 9.87 -8.17
C GLU A 70 -8.22 9.85 -8.27
N PHE A 71 -7.69 10.47 -9.32
CA PHE A 71 -6.27 10.52 -9.57
C PHE A 71 -5.53 11.56 -8.70
N THR A 72 -5.98 12.81 -8.66
CA THR A 72 -5.24 13.90 -8.04
C THR A 72 -5.61 14.15 -6.59
N PHE A 73 -6.85 13.90 -6.17
CA PHE A 73 -7.25 14.14 -4.79
C PHE A 73 -7.14 12.86 -3.97
N VAL A 74 -7.69 11.76 -4.45
CA VAL A 74 -7.72 10.49 -3.69
C VAL A 74 -6.33 9.86 -3.63
N ALA A 75 -5.60 9.74 -4.75
CA ALA A 75 -4.25 9.16 -4.71
C ALA A 75 -3.25 10.03 -3.94
N TRP A 76 -3.33 11.37 -4.04
CA TRP A 76 -2.45 12.25 -3.25
C TRP A 76 -2.74 12.18 -1.77
N ALA A 77 -4.02 12.18 -1.38
CA ALA A 77 -4.41 11.98 0.00
C ALA A 77 -3.87 10.64 0.50
N ALA A 78 -4.07 9.54 -0.24
CA ALA A 78 -3.55 8.22 0.10
C ALA A 78 -2.02 8.22 0.32
N GLY A 79 -1.25 8.77 -0.62
CA GLY A 79 0.21 8.85 -0.49
C GLY A 79 0.66 9.73 0.67
N LEU A 80 -0.03 10.86 0.92
CA LEU A 80 0.22 11.69 2.11
C LEU A 80 -0.04 10.91 3.40
N GLY A 81 -1.15 10.17 3.48
CA GLY A 81 -1.46 9.32 4.62
C GLY A 81 -0.37 8.28 4.90
N LEU A 82 0.16 7.64 3.86
CA LEU A 82 1.27 6.70 3.99
C LEU A 82 2.57 7.37 4.45
N VAL A 83 2.91 8.55 3.91
CA VAL A 83 4.10 9.30 4.36
C VAL A 83 3.95 9.76 5.81
N LEU A 84 2.77 10.23 6.21
CA LEU A 84 2.48 10.57 7.61
C LEU A 84 2.55 9.33 8.51
N ASN A 85 2.15 8.17 8.00
CA ASN A 85 2.29 6.91 8.71
C ASN A 85 3.76 6.50 8.92
N LEU A 86 4.58 6.62 7.88
CA LEU A 86 6.03 6.41 7.97
C LEU A 86 6.69 7.39 8.94
N TRP A 87 6.26 8.66 8.91
CA TRP A 87 6.70 9.66 9.87
C TRP A 87 6.33 9.24 11.31
N LEU A 88 5.10 8.78 11.53
CA LEU A 88 4.67 8.28 12.83
C LEU A 88 5.51 7.10 13.31
N VAL A 89 5.82 6.13 12.42
CA VAL A 89 6.73 5.02 12.71
C VAL A 89 8.07 5.53 13.21
N VAL A 90 8.68 6.51 12.53
CA VAL A 90 9.97 7.10 12.96
C VAL A 90 9.84 7.76 14.34
N ARG A 91 8.71 8.41 14.65
CA ARG A 91 8.47 9.07 15.94
C ARG A 91 8.26 8.08 17.09
N LEU A 92 7.69 6.91 16.81
CA LEU A 92 7.47 5.83 17.77
C LEU A 92 8.75 5.00 18.00
N GLU A 93 9.44 4.61 16.92
CA GLU A 93 10.61 3.73 16.97
C GLU A 93 11.92 4.45 17.36
N GLN A 94 11.99 5.77 17.17
CA GLN A 94 13.19 6.59 17.40
C GLN A 94 14.50 5.96 16.85
N PRO A 95 14.53 5.56 15.57
CA PRO A 95 15.70 4.88 15.03
C PRO A 95 16.90 5.83 14.98
N THR A 96 18.10 5.32 15.31
CA THR A 96 19.35 6.06 15.10
C THR A 96 19.65 6.26 13.60
N ASP A 97 19.25 5.29 12.77
CA ASP A 97 19.29 5.37 11.31
C ASP A 97 17.93 4.93 10.74
N TRP A 98 17.12 5.90 10.32
CA TRP A 98 15.82 5.63 9.69
C TRP A 98 15.96 4.90 8.35
N LYS A 99 17.07 5.07 7.62
CA LYS A 99 17.30 4.33 6.37
C LYS A 99 17.56 2.87 6.66
N ALA A 100 18.26 2.54 7.75
CA ALA A 100 18.41 1.17 8.21
C ALA A 100 17.06 0.57 8.63
N LEU A 101 16.23 1.33 9.38
CA LEU A 101 14.91 0.88 9.83
C LEU A 101 14.04 0.41 8.66
N PHE A 102 14.08 1.14 7.54
CA PHE A 102 13.28 0.86 6.35
C PHE A 102 14.02 0.11 5.23
N LEU A 103 15.25 -0.38 5.47
CA LEU A 103 16.06 -1.09 4.46
C LEU A 103 16.37 -0.27 3.18
N LEU A 104 16.59 1.04 3.35
CA LEU A 104 16.84 2.01 2.27
C LEU A 104 18.33 2.34 2.04
N GLN A 105 19.25 1.76 2.82
CA GLN A 105 20.67 2.14 2.86
C GLN A 105 21.40 2.10 1.50
N ARG A 106 21.05 1.15 0.61
CA ARG A 106 21.68 1.03 -0.70
C ARG A 106 20.68 0.54 -1.74
N THR A 107 20.75 1.13 -2.93
CA THR A 107 19.97 0.70 -4.10
C THR A 107 20.26 -0.76 -4.48
N ASP A 108 19.27 -1.44 -5.07
CA ASP A 108 19.38 -2.84 -5.49
C ASP A 108 18.81 -3.08 -6.89
N TRP A 109 19.54 -2.63 -7.91
CA TRP A 109 19.13 -2.81 -9.31
C TRP A 109 19.01 -4.28 -9.71
N ARG A 110 19.83 -5.18 -9.16
CA ARG A 110 19.72 -6.62 -9.41
C ARG A 110 18.42 -7.17 -8.85
N GLY A 111 18.09 -6.81 -7.61
CA GLY A 111 16.82 -7.21 -7.00
C GLY A 111 15.62 -6.67 -7.77
N PHE A 112 15.68 -5.41 -8.21
CA PHE A 112 14.68 -4.83 -9.09
C PHE A 112 14.49 -5.66 -10.38
N LEU A 113 15.55 -5.94 -11.12
CA LEU A 113 15.47 -6.69 -12.39
C LEU A 113 14.89 -8.11 -12.19
N ILE A 114 15.27 -8.79 -11.10
CA ILE A 114 14.73 -10.12 -10.76
C ILE A 114 13.22 -10.02 -10.50
N LEU A 115 12.78 -9.08 -9.65
CA LEU A 115 11.35 -8.91 -9.36
C LEU A 115 10.57 -8.49 -10.60
N PHE A 116 11.12 -7.60 -11.42
CA PHE A 116 10.47 -7.17 -12.64
C PHE A 116 10.27 -8.33 -13.61
N GLY A 117 11.30 -9.18 -13.79
CA GLY A 117 11.17 -10.41 -14.57
C GLY A 117 10.14 -11.40 -14.02
N ILE A 118 10.12 -11.60 -12.69
CA ILE A 118 9.10 -12.44 -12.03
C ILE A 118 7.70 -11.87 -12.26
N GLN A 119 7.51 -10.56 -12.14
CA GLN A 119 6.21 -9.93 -12.36
C GLN A 119 5.75 -10.08 -13.81
N ILE A 120 6.64 -9.88 -14.80
CA ILE A 120 6.32 -10.12 -16.22
C ILE A 120 5.88 -11.58 -16.43
N MET A 121 6.60 -12.54 -15.84
CA MET A 121 6.26 -13.95 -15.93
C MET A 121 4.89 -14.25 -15.31
N ILE A 122 4.65 -13.79 -14.08
CA ILE A 122 3.35 -13.94 -13.41
C ILE A 122 2.26 -13.33 -14.28
N PHE A 123 2.47 -12.10 -14.76
CA PHE A 123 1.50 -11.39 -15.58
C PHE A 123 1.17 -12.14 -16.88
N GLY A 124 2.19 -12.68 -17.57
CA GLY A 124 2.00 -13.51 -18.76
C GLY A 124 1.20 -14.80 -18.46
N LEU A 125 1.48 -15.45 -17.33
CA LEU A 125 0.71 -16.60 -16.86
C LEU A 125 -0.73 -16.21 -16.49
N GLU A 126 -0.95 -15.03 -15.94
CA GLU A 126 -2.29 -14.51 -15.64
C GLU A 126 -3.12 -14.29 -16.88
N MET A 127 -2.57 -13.61 -17.89
CA MET A 127 -3.27 -13.34 -19.14
C MET A 127 -3.66 -14.60 -19.89
N THR A 128 -2.84 -15.66 -19.79
CA THR A 128 -3.03 -16.90 -20.55
C THR A 128 -3.87 -17.93 -19.82
N PHE A 129 -3.62 -18.13 -18.51
CA PHE A 129 -4.17 -19.26 -17.78
C PHE A 129 -4.72 -18.90 -16.40
N LEU A 130 -3.93 -18.26 -15.53
CA LEU A 130 -4.29 -18.14 -14.11
C LEU A 130 -5.58 -17.34 -13.92
N GLN A 131 -5.82 -16.29 -14.71
CA GLN A 131 -7.03 -15.48 -14.55
C GLN A 131 -8.30 -16.30 -14.79
N LYS A 132 -8.36 -17.07 -15.87
CA LYS A 132 -9.55 -17.87 -16.23
C LYS A 132 -9.64 -19.18 -15.45
N GLY A 133 -8.51 -19.86 -15.28
CA GLY A 133 -8.45 -21.21 -14.72
C GLY A 133 -8.41 -21.26 -13.20
N LEU A 134 -7.94 -20.21 -12.53
CA LEU A 134 -7.73 -20.21 -11.08
C LEU A 134 -8.38 -19.02 -10.38
N TRP A 135 -8.07 -17.79 -10.80
CA TRP A 135 -8.50 -16.59 -10.07
C TRP A 135 -9.99 -16.31 -10.21
N LYS A 136 -10.57 -16.40 -11.42
CA LYS A 136 -12.00 -16.15 -11.62
C LYS A 136 -12.88 -17.15 -10.86
N PRO A 137 -12.63 -18.48 -10.88
CA PRO A 137 -13.39 -19.41 -10.04
C PRO A 137 -13.31 -19.12 -8.54
N ILE A 138 -12.11 -18.79 -8.02
CA ILE A 138 -11.95 -18.42 -6.61
C ILE A 138 -12.70 -17.12 -6.29
N GLN A 139 -12.59 -16.13 -7.16
CA GLN A 139 -13.28 -14.85 -7.04
C GLN A 139 -14.81 -15.06 -7.02
N ASP A 140 -15.34 -15.86 -7.93
CA ASP A 140 -16.78 -16.17 -8.01
C ASP A 140 -17.26 -16.94 -6.78
N TRP A 141 -16.46 -17.88 -6.29
CA TRP A 141 -16.75 -18.59 -5.05
C TRP A 141 -16.80 -17.64 -3.84
N LEU A 142 -15.80 -16.74 -3.70
CA LEU A 142 -15.81 -15.72 -2.65
C LEU A 142 -17.00 -14.78 -2.76
N ILE A 143 -17.37 -14.36 -3.97
CA ILE A 143 -18.56 -13.54 -4.22
C ILE A 143 -19.83 -14.31 -3.81
N GLY A 144 -19.91 -15.60 -4.11
CA GLY A 144 -21.00 -16.47 -3.66
C GLY A 144 -21.12 -16.59 -2.14
N LEU A 145 -20.02 -16.38 -1.40
CA LEU A 145 -20.00 -16.28 0.06
C LEU A 145 -20.29 -14.88 0.61
N GLY A 146 -20.55 -13.90 -0.25
CA GLY A 146 -20.86 -12.52 0.12
C GLY A 146 -19.68 -11.54 0.07
N ALA A 147 -18.52 -11.95 -0.44
CA ALA A 147 -17.45 -11.00 -0.74
C ALA A 147 -17.87 -10.08 -1.90
N TRP A 148 -17.41 -8.84 -1.89
CA TRP A 148 -17.65 -7.89 -2.98
C TRP A 148 -16.38 -7.57 -3.76
N THR A 149 -16.58 -7.01 -4.94
CA THR A 149 -15.53 -6.41 -5.75
C THR A 149 -15.85 -4.94 -5.92
N GLU A 150 -14.88 -4.07 -5.70
CA GLU A 150 -14.99 -2.73 -6.25
C GLU A 150 -14.64 -2.74 -7.74
N PRO A 151 -15.29 -1.88 -8.55
CA PRO A 151 -14.83 -1.60 -9.89
C PRO A 151 -13.35 -1.20 -9.86
N GLY A 152 -12.59 -1.68 -10.84
CA GLY A 152 -11.22 -1.20 -11.03
C GLY A 152 -11.21 0.32 -11.26
N LEU A 153 -10.03 0.94 -11.16
CA LEU A 153 -9.83 2.30 -11.64
C LEU A 153 -10.40 2.41 -13.05
N LEU A 154 -11.21 3.45 -13.29
CA LEU A 154 -11.75 3.73 -14.61
C LEU A 154 -10.56 3.81 -15.57
N ALA A 155 -10.58 2.96 -16.60
CA ALA A 155 -9.62 3.10 -17.68
C ALA A 155 -9.82 4.49 -18.28
N PRO A 156 -8.78 5.33 -18.29
CA PRO A 156 -8.98 6.67 -18.77
C PRO A 156 -9.21 6.68 -20.28
N PRO A 157 -9.88 7.73 -20.82
CA PRO A 157 -10.09 7.82 -22.25
C PRO A 157 -8.75 7.82 -23.01
N ARG A 158 -8.68 7.06 -24.10
CA ARG A 158 -7.46 6.90 -24.92
C ARG A 158 -6.92 8.22 -25.46
N GLU A 159 -7.82 9.17 -25.74
CA GLU A 159 -7.49 10.49 -26.28
C GLU A 159 -6.58 11.32 -25.36
N TYR A 160 -6.48 10.97 -24.07
CA TYR A 160 -5.62 11.61 -23.09
C TYR A 160 -4.43 10.75 -22.65
N LEU A 161 -3.94 9.85 -23.52
CA LEU A 161 -2.86 8.92 -23.22
C LEU A 161 -1.69 9.57 -22.45
N TRP A 162 -1.24 10.76 -22.85
CA TRP A 162 -0.14 11.44 -22.18
C TRP A 162 -0.45 11.89 -20.75
N LEU A 163 -1.65 12.43 -20.50
CA LEU A 163 -2.10 12.76 -19.14
C LEU A 163 -2.23 11.49 -18.30
N ASN A 164 -2.70 10.40 -18.89
CA ASN A 164 -2.80 9.11 -18.21
C ASN A 164 -1.43 8.54 -17.85
N LEU A 165 -0.44 8.68 -18.71
CA LEU A 165 0.93 8.23 -18.43
C LEU A 165 1.58 9.06 -17.31
N ILE A 166 1.38 10.38 -17.31
CA ILE A 166 1.85 11.28 -16.24
C ILE A 166 1.17 10.91 -14.93
N ALA A 167 -0.15 10.81 -14.96
CA ALA A 167 -0.96 10.40 -13.83
C ALA A 167 -0.45 9.05 -13.28
N LEU A 168 -0.46 8.00 -14.09
CA LEU A 168 0.08 6.70 -13.69
C LEU A 168 1.50 6.81 -13.11
N THR A 169 2.41 7.60 -13.66
CA THR A 169 3.75 7.80 -13.06
C THR A 169 3.68 8.40 -11.66
N LEU A 170 2.83 9.41 -11.45
CA LEU A 170 2.64 10.06 -10.15
C LEU A 170 2.03 9.14 -9.08
N MET A 171 1.31 8.08 -9.45
CA MET A 171 0.82 7.08 -8.47
C MET A 171 1.94 6.36 -7.73
N SER A 172 3.19 6.49 -8.18
CA SER A 172 4.32 5.88 -7.48
C SER A 172 4.48 6.50 -6.08
N TRP A 173 3.94 7.72 -5.91
CA TRP A 173 3.75 8.39 -4.62
C TRP A 173 2.93 7.60 -3.60
N VAL A 174 2.04 6.71 -4.04
CA VAL A 174 1.25 5.84 -3.14
C VAL A 174 2.00 4.54 -2.89
N GLU A 175 2.37 3.83 -3.94
CA GLU A 175 2.88 2.46 -3.83
C GLU A 175 4.31 2.39 -3.28
N MET A 176 5.15 3.42 -3.51
CA MET A 176 6.52 3.44 -2.97
C MET A 176 6.50 3.50 -1.43
N PRO A 177 5.79 4.45 -0.78
CA PRO A 177 5.59 4.44 0.66
C PRO A 177 4.97 3.15 1.22
N GLU A 178 4.06 2.51 0.48
CA GLU A 178 3.51 1.21 0.89
C GLU A 178 4.62 0.17 1.05
N GLU A 179 5.50 0.01 0.05
CA GLU A 179 6.59 -0.96 0.12
C GLU A 179 7.57 -0.65 1.26
N ILE A 180 7.84 0.64 1.50
CA ILE A 180 8.67 1.09 2.63
C ILE A 180 8.04 0.67 3.97
N TYR A 181 6.73 0.85 4.14
CA TYR A 181 6.03 0.46 5.36
C TYR A 181 5.94 -1.06 5.51
N PHE A 182 5.38 -1.76 4.52
CA PHE A 182 5.05 -3.17 4.64
C PHE A 182 6.27 -4.09 4.54
N ARG A 183 7.22 -3.80 3.63
CA ARG A 183 8.43 -4.64 3.46
C ARG A 183 9.63 -4.11 4.23
N GLY A 184 9.82 -2.79 4.19
CA GLY A 184 10.94 -2.14 4.88
C GLY A 184 10.80 -2.25 6.39
N TYR A 185 9.66 -1.83 6.95
CA TYR A 185 9.42 -1.82 8.38
C TYR A 185 8.71 -3.08 8.90
N LEU A 186 7.45 -3.29 8.52
CA LEU A 186 6.59 -4.31 9.15
C LEU A 186 7.17 -5.72 8.97
N GLN A 187 7.48 -6.13 7.75
CA GLN A 187 8.08 -7.43 7.47
C GLN A 187 9.42 -7.61 8.19
N SER A 188 10.30 -6.61 8.17
CA SER A 188 11.64 -6.72 8.78
C SER A 188 11.55 -6.87 10.30
N GLN A 189 10.64 -6.13 10.94
CA GLN A 189 10.43 -6.17 12.37
C GLN A 189 9.75 -7.46 12.84
N ILE A 190 8.78 -8.00 12.08
CA ILE A 190 8.18 -9.30 12.36
C ILE A 190 9.24 -10.41 12.15
N THR A 191 10.00 -10.34 11.06
CA THR A 191 11.07 -11.32 10.75
C THR A 191 12.09 -11.43 11.89
N LYS A 192 12.52 -10.30 12.46
CA LYS A 192 13.45 -10.27 13.60
C LYS A 192 12.90 -10.91 14.87
N ARG A 193 11.56 -10.95 15.03
CA ARG A 193 10.90 -11.40 16.26
C ARG A 193 10.44 -12.85 16.20
N ILE A 194 9.91 -13.30 15.07
CA ILE A 194 9.26 -14.62 14.93
C ILE A 194 9.74 -15.40 13.70
N GLY A 195 10.82 -14.94 13.04
CA GLY A 195 11.46 -15.63 11.93
C GLY A 195 10.96 -15.23 10.55
N ALA A 196 11.76 -15.58 9.53
CA ALA A 196 11.58 -15.15 8.15
C ALA A 196 10.25 -15.59 7.54
N PHE A 197 9.88 -16.86 7.72
CA PHE A 197 8.65 -17.42 7.17
C PHE A 197 7.43 -16.62 7.64
N TRP A 198 7.27 -16.46 8.95
CA TRP A 198 6.16 -15.71 9.53
C TRP A 198 6.25 -14.21 9.25
N GLY A 199 7.45 -13.64 9.18
CA GLY A 199 7.67 -12.26 8.75
C GLY A 199 7.09 -11.97 7.37
N ILE A 200 7.38 -12.83 6.40
CA ILE A 200 6.86 -12.73 5.03
C ILE A 200 5.35 -12.95 5.01
N VAL A 201 4.88 -14.06 5.60
CA VAL A 201 3.45 -14.44 5.55
C VAL A 201 2.57 -13.40 6.24
N LEU A 202 2.89 -12.99 7.47
CA LEU A 202 2.06 -12.05 8.23
C LEU A 202 2.11 -10.64 7.66
N SER A 203 3.27 -10.14 7.22
CA SER A 203 3.33 -8.81 6.59
C SER A 203 2.53 -8.76 5.29
N ASN A 204 2.57 -9.84 4.50
CA ASN A 204 1.80 -9.92 3.27
C ASN A 204 0.30 -10.08 3.54
N LEU A 205 -0.07 -10.82 4.58
CA LEU A 205 -1.45 -10.93 5.04
C LEU A 205 -1.98 -9.56 5.51
N LEU A 206 -1.20 -8.81 6.29
CA LEU A 206 -1.59 -7.48 6.77
C LEU A 206 -1.68 -6.44 5.64
N TRP A 207 -0.82 -6.54 4.62
CA TRP A 207 -0.92 -5.72 3.41
C TRP A 207 -2.21 -6.04 2.63
N ASP A 208 -2.53 -7.32 2.47
CA ASP A 208 -3.71 -7.73 1.73
C ASP A 208 -5.02 -7.45 2.48
N LEU A 209 -5.03 -7.64 3.81
CA LEU A 209 -6.14 -7.26 4.68
C LEU A 209 -6.37 -5.76 4.71
N TRP A 210 -5.35 -4.94 4.52
CA TRP A 210 -5.52 -3.50 4.40
C TRP A 210 -6.37 -3.12 3.17
N HIS A 211 -6.41 -3.97 2.14
CA HIS A 211 -7.24 -3.81 0.94
C HIS A 211 -8.68 -4.33 1.13
N VAL A 212 -9.32 -3.97 2.25
CA VAL A 212 -10.68 -4.38 2.64
C VAL A 212 -11.77 -4.02 1.63
N TRP A 213 -11.49 -3.07 0.73
CA TRP A 213 -12.43 -2.59 -0.28
C TRP A 213 -12.65 -3.55 -1.45
N ASN A 214 -11.81 -4.58 -1.60
CA ASN A 214 -11.97 -5.57 -2.67
C ASN A 214 -11.69 -7.00 -2.16
N PRO A 215 -12.50 -7.51 -1.21
CA PRO A 215 -12.23 -8.78 -0.53
C PRO A 215 -12.25 -9.99 -1.47
N ALA A 216 -13.01 -9.96 -2.57
CA ALA A 216 -13.02 -11.06 -3.53
C ALA A 216 -11.67 -11.24 -4.27
N MET A 217 -10.79 -10.23 -4.23
CA MET A 217 -9.44 -10.28 -4.83
C MET A 217 -8.34 -10.68 -3.84
N PHE A 218 -8.68 -10.95 -2.58
CA PHE A 218 -7.76 -11.28 -1.49
C PHE A 218 -6.78 -12.39 -1.88
N VAL A 219 -7.27 -13.59 -2.17
CA VAL A 219 -6.40 -14.76 -2.45
C VAL A 219 -5.40 -14.48 -3.57
N ARG A 220 -5.87 -13.87 -4.67
CA ARG A 220 -5.03 -13.49 -5.79
C ARG A 220 -3.95 -12.49 -5.37
N ARG A 221 -4.32 -11.41 -4.69
CA ARG A 221 -3.40 -10.36 -4.24
C ARG A 221 -2.37 -10.90 -3.26
N PHE A 222 -2.79 -11.71 -2.28
CA PHE A 222 -1.89 -12.36 -1.35
C PHE A 222 -0.81 -13.17 -2.09
N VAL A 223 -1.22 -14.09 -2.97
CA VAL A 223 -0.28 -15.00 -3.65
C VAL A 223 0.69 -14.24 -4.56
N ILE A 224 0.19 -13.30 -5.37
CA ILE A 224 1.01 -12.55 -6.33
C ILE A 224 2.06 -11.67 -5.65
N ASN A 225 1.82 -11.23 -4.42
CA ASN A 225 2.73 -10.35 -3.70
C ASN A 225 3.78 -11.08 -2.84
N LEU A 226 3.67 -12.40 -2.67
CA LEU A 226 4.69 -13.19 -1.94
C LEU A 226 6.12 -13.01 -2.48
N PRO A 227 6.38 -13.00 -3.81
CA PRO A 227 7.72 -12.81 -4.34
C PRO A 227 8.40 -11.52 -3.87
N LEU A 228 7.64 -10.44 -3.67
CA LEU A 228 8.17 -9.15 -3.18
C LEU A 228 8.75 -9.32 -1.77
N GLY A 229 7.99 -9.95 -0.88
CA GLY A 229 8.44 -10.22 0.49
C GLY A 229 9.61 -11.19 0.55
N ILE A 230 9.58 -12.27 -0.24
CA ILE A 230 10.69 -13.23 -0.34
C ILE A 230 11.96 -12.52 -0.78
N LEU A 231 11.91 -11.70 -1.84
CA LEU A 231 13.10 -11.04 -2.34
C LEU A 231 13.65 -10.03 -1.31
N VAL A 232 12.81 -9.26 -0.62
CA VAL A 232 13.28 -8.33 0.43
C VAL A 232 14.01 -9.07 1.54
N HIS A 233 13.51 -10.24 1.94
CA HIS A 233 14.18 -11.06 2.93
C HIS A 233 15.56 -11.53 2.44
N LEU A 234 15.65 -12.03 1.20
CA LEU A 234 16.90 -12.54 0.61
C LEU A 234 17.94 -11.44 0.33
N ARG A 235 17.48 -10.22 0.04
CA ARG A 235 18.34 -9.11 -0.39
C ARG A 235 18.65 -8.11 0.73
N GLY A 236 17.82 -8.07 1.76
CA GLY A 236 17.89 -7.10 2.86
C GLY A 236 17.65 -5.66 2.42
N ARG A 237 16.89 -5.44 1.33
CA ARG A 237 16.71 -4.12 0.69
C ARG A 237 15.31 -3.99 0.10
N VAL A 238 14.67 -2.83 0.31
CA VAL A 238 13.30 -2.55 -0.18
C VAL A 238 13.24 -1.98 -1.60
N TRP A 239 14.38 -1.56 -2.17
CA TRP A 239 14.44 -0.91 -3.48
C TRP A 239 13.83 -1.73 -4.62
N GLY A 240 13.96 -3.06 -4.58
CA GLY A 240 13.38 -3.95 -5.58
C GLY A 240 11.86 -3.78 -5.68
N PRO A 241 11.08 -4.12 -4.63
CA PRO A 241 9.64 -3.92 -4.63
C PRO A 241 9.23 -2.45 -4.81
N MET A 242 9.95 -1.51 -4.18
CA MET A 242 9.61 -0.09 -4.25
C MET A 242 9.56 0.43 -5.70
N ILE A 243 10.36 -0.13 -6.61
CA ILE A 243 10.32 0.22 -8.04
C ILE A 243 9.43 -0.75 -8.82
N ALA A 244 9.55 -2.05 -8.56
CA ALA A 244 8.84 -3.07 -9.32
C ALA A 244 7.32 -3.03 -9.11
N HIS A 245 6.83 -2.81 -7.88
CA HIS A 245 5.39 -2.76 -7.60
C HIS A 245 4.69 -1.65 -8.39
N PRO A 246 5.13 -0.37 -8.34
CA PRO A 246 4.56 0.65 -9.20
C PRO A 246 4.60 0.26 -10.68
N LEU A 247 5.77 -0.15 -11.19
CA LEU A 247 5.91 -0.49 -12.61
C LEU A 247 5.00 -1.63 -13.05
N GLY A 248 4.83 -2.66 -12.23
CA GLY A 248 3.88 -3.76 -12.49
C GLY A 248 2.44 -3.25 -12.61
N ASN A 249 2.01 -2.36 -11.72
CA ASN A 249 0.70 -1.74 -11.79
C ASN A 249 0.53 -0.91 -13.08
N ARG A 250 1.60 -0.25 -13.56
CA ARG A 250 1.57 0.53 -14.82
C ARG A 250 1.52 -0.36 -16.03
N LEU A 251 2.26 -1.46 -16.03
CA LEU A 251 2.23 -2.43 -17.11
C LEU A 251 0.80 -2.97 -17.29
N ASN A 252 0.15 -3.35 -16.19
CA ASN A 252 -1.25 -3.78 -16.21
C ASN A 252 -2.19 -2.68 -16.76
N ALA A 253 -2.07 -1.45 -16.25
CA ALA A 253 -2.90 -0.34 -16.69
C ALA A 253 -2.69 0.00 -18.18
N LEU A 254 -1.45 0.01 -18.65
CA LEU A 254 -1.11 0.25 -20.06
C LEU A 254 -1.70 -0.83 -20.97
N LEU A 255 -1.66 -2.10 -20.57
CA LEU A 255 -2.23 -3.18 -21.37
C LEU A 255 -3.76 -3.12 -21.41
N LEU A 256 -4.41 -2.73 -20.32
CA LEU A 256 -5.85 -2.44 -20.33
C LEU A 256 -6.18 -1.28 -21.28
N LEU A 257 -5.35 -0.24 -21.32
CA LEU A 257 -5.51 0.88 -22.24
C LEU A 257 -5.31 0.47 -23.71
N LEU A 258 -4.36 -0.41 -23.99
CA LEU A 258 -4.06 -0.88 -25.35
C LEU A 258 -5.01 -1.98 -25.84
N GLY A 259 -5.67 -2.70 -24.94
CA GLY A 259 -6.61 -3.79 -25.27
C GLY A 259 -8.07 -3.36 -25.52
N GLN A 260 -8.41 -2.09 -25.30
CA GLN A 260 -9.72 -1.48 -25.63
C GLN A 260 -9.86 -1.08 -27.10
#